data_AF-A0A7G8PA46-F1
#
_entry.id   AF-A0A7G8PA46-F1
#
_cell.length_a   1.000
_cell.length_b   1.000
_cell.length_c   1.000
_cell.angle_alpha   90.00
_cell.angle_beta   90.00
_cell.angle_gamma   90.00
#
_symmetry.space_group_name_H-M   'P 1'
#
loop_
_entity.id
_entity.type
_entity.pdbx_description
1 polymer ?
#
loop_
_entity_poly.entity_id
_entity_poly.type
_entity_poly.pdbx_seq_one_letter_code
_entity_poly.pdbx_strand_id
1 'polypeptide(L)'
;MPGELVINTVTRLARRKPVRPEAETQADIYMLLTTAGLGLEPDDVVKMESQVADGTRRRIDIEAGHVVIEVKKDLTVGNLADYEQQLAGYVQQRHKELVSFVKCFGPTAVISLGPTRCE
;
A
#
# COMPACT_ATOMS: atom_id res chain seq x y z
N MET A 1 5.13 19.49 16.53
CA MET A 1 5.88 18.41 17.21
C MET A 1 5.10 17.12 16.99
N PRO A 2 5.74 16.03 16.54
CA PRO A 2 5.06 14.74 16.43
C PRO A 2 4.57 14.30 17.81
N GLY A 3 3.33 13.80 17.89
CA GLY A 3 2.75 13.32 19.14
C GLY A 3 3.51 12.11 19.70
N GLU A 4 3.39 11.87 21.00
CA GLU A 4 4.04 10.75 21.69
C GLU A 4 3.72 9.39 21.03
N LEU A 5 2.48 9.22 20.54
CA LEU A 5 2.05 8.04 19.80
C LEU A 5 2.88 7.78 18.53
N VAL A 6 3.18 8.83 17.76
CA VAL A 6 3.97 8.75 16.53
C VAL A 6 5.40 8.36 16.86
N ILE A 7 6.00 9.01 17.86
CA ILE A 7 7.37 8.72 18.32
C ILE A 7 7.49 7.27 18.78
N ASN A 8 6.53 6.78 19.57
CA ASN A 8 6.50 5.41 20.05
C ASN A 8 6.35 4.41 18.90
N THR A 9 5.51 4.72 17.91
CA THR A 9 5.29 3.86 16.73
C THR A 9 6.54 3.78 15.86
N VAL A 10 7.19 4.91 15.56
CA VAL A 10 8.48 4.93 14.84
C VAL A 10 9.55 4.15 15.60
N THR A 11 9.61 4.31 16.93
CA THR A 11 10.56 3.57 17.76
C THR A 11 10.33 2.06 17.69
N ARG A 12 9.08 1.59 17.66
CA ARG A 12 8.76 0.17 17.50
C ARG A 12 9.11 -0.34 16.10
N LEU A 13 8.81 0.41 15.05
CA LEU A 13 9.15 0.05 13.67
C LEU A 13 10.67 0.00 13.43
N ALA A 14 11.42 0.95 13.98
CA ALA A 14 12.87 0.99 13.86
C ALA A 14 13.57 -0.15 14.63
N ARG A 15 12.93 -0.69 15.69
CA ARG A 15 13.47 -1.82 16.45
C ARG A 15 13.22 -3.12 15.70
N ARG A 16 14.25 -3.62 15.03
CA ARG A 16 14.26 -4.96 14.42
C ARG A 16 14.28 -6.03 15.54
N LYS A 17 13.10 -6.44 16.01
CA LYS A 17 12.96 -7.57 16.94
C LYS A 17 12.93 -8.88 16.16
N PRO A 18 13.66 -9.93 16.58
CA PRO A 18 13.72 -11.20 15.85
C PRO A 18 12.40 -11.98 15.83
N VAL A 19 11.46 -11.69 16.74
CA VAL A 19 10.15 -12.36 16.82
C VAL A 19 9.04 -11.32 16.91
N ARG A 20 8.87 -10.54 15.83
CA ARG A 20 7.70 -9.66 15.68
C ARG A 20 6.73 -10.26 14.67
N PRO A 21 5.44 -10.44 15.00
CA PRO A 21 4.43 -10.87 14.04
C PRO A 21 4.26 -9.86 12.91
N GLU A 22 4.01 -10.35 11.70
CA GLU A 22 3.74 -9.51 10.52
C GLU A 22 2.54 -8.56 10.75
N ALA A 23 1.48 -9.07 11.37
CA ALA A 23 0.30 -8.29 11.73
C ALA A 23 0.61 -7.13 12.70
N GLU A 24 1.59 -7.29 13.60
CA GLU A 24 2.00 -6.20 14.48
C GLU A 24 2.73 -5.11 13.68
N THR A 25 3.58 -5.50 12.71
CA THR A 25 4.24 -4.55 11.79
C THR A 25 3.22 -3.83 10.92
N GLN A 26 2.23 -4.54 10.39
CA GLN A 26 1.11 -3.98 9.62
C GLN A 26 0.34 -2.93 10.43
N ALA A 27 -0.02 -3.25 11.68
CA ALA A 27 -0.72 -2.34 12.57
C ALA A 27 0.07 -1.06 12.88
N ASP A 28 1.38 -1.15 13.08
CA ASP A 28 2.22 0.03 13.31
C ASP A 28 2.39 0.90 12.05
N ILE A 29 2.46 0.30 10.86
CA ILE A 29 2.48 1.06 9.60
C ILE A 29 1.15 1.79 9.44
N TYR A 30 0.01 1.13 9.67
CA TYR A 30 -1.30 1.76 9.64
C TYR A 30 -1.40 2.93 10.63
N MET A 31 -0.96 2.72 11.87
CA MET A 31 -0.92 3.77 12.91
C MET A 31 -0.06 4.95 12.47
N LEU A 32 1.11 4.70 11.89
CA LEU A 32 1.99 5.77 11.41
C LEU A 32 1.32 6.58 10.29
N LEU A 33 0.74 5.91 9.29
CA LEU A 33 0.10 6.57 8.16
C LEU A 33 -1.06 7.47 8.61
N THR A 34 -1.87 7.00 9.56
CA THR A 34 -3.08 7.69 10.02
C THR A 34 -2.84 8.75 11.08
N THR A 35 -1.74 8.68 11.85
CA THR A 35 -1.51 9.58 12.99
C THR A 35 -0.32 10.53 12.84
N ALA A 36 0.54 10.33 11.84
CA ALA A 36 1.74 11.17 11.63
C ALA A 36 1.46 12.53 10.96
N GLY A 37 0.20 12.92 10.81
CA GLY A 37 -0.17 14.19 10.17
C GLY A 37 0.11 14.21 8.66
N LEU A 38 0.05 13.05 8.00
CA LEU A 38 0.27 12.91 6.55
C LEU A 38 -0.98 13.25 5.71
N GLY A 39 -2.09 13.63 6.35
CA GLY A 39 -3.38 13.82 5.69
C GLY A 39 -4.00 12.51 5.16
N LEU A 40 -3.60 11.37 5.70
CA LEU A 40 -4.07 10.03 5.33
C LEU A 40 -5.00 9.50 6.43
N GLU A 41 -6.13 10.15 6.63
CA GLU A 41 -7.04 9.81 7.74
C GLU A 41 -7.65 8.39 7.56
N PRO A 42 -7.92 7.67 8.67
CA PRO A 42 -8.45 6.30 8.67
C PRO A 42 -9.68 6.09 7.79
N ASP A 43 -10.59 7.05 7.79
CA ASP A 43 -11.92 6.90 7.18
C ASP A 43 -11.93 7.30 5.69
N ASP A 44 -10.88 8.01 5.22
CA ASP A 44 -10.86 8.59 3.88
C ASP A 44 -9.91 7.88 2.92
N VAL A 45 -8.75 7.41 3.38
CA VAL A 45 -7.66 7.01 2.47
C VAL A 45 -7.03 5.66 2.80
N VAL A 46 -6.88 5.31 4.09
CA VAL A 46 -6.10 4.13 4.50
C VAL A 46 -6.98 2.94 4.87
N LYS A 47 -6.82 1.81 4.18
CA LYS A 47 -7.55 0.56 4.42
C LYS A 47 -6.57 -0.56 4.74
N MET A 48 -6.92 -1.43 5.68
CA MET A 48 -6.19 -2.67 5.95
C MET A 48 -6.94 -3.86 5.36
N GLU A 49 -6.19 -4.86 4.90
CA GLU A 49 -6.73 -6.13 4.42
C GLU A 49 -7.78 -5.97 3.30
N SER A 50 -7.58 -4.95 2.44
CA SER A 50 -8.44 -4.65 1.30
C SER A 50 -8.55 -5.88 0.38
N GLN A 51 -9.78 -6.35 0.16
CA GLN A 51 -10.04 -7.44 -0.78
C GLN A 51 -9.73 -7.01 -2.21
N VAL A 52 -9.13 -7.93 -2.97
CA VAL A 52 -8.91 -7.76 -4.40
C VAL A 52 -10.17 -8.21 -5.14
N ALA A 53 -10.76 -7.36 -5.98
CA ALA A 53 -12.00 -7.65 -6.71
C ALA A 53 -11.75 -8.48 -7.99
N ASP A 54 -10.86 -9.46 -7.91
CA ASP A 54 -10.47 -10.35 -9.02
C ASP A 54 -11.06 -11.77 -8.88
N GLY A 55 -11.97 -11.95 -7.92
CA GLY A 55 -12.58 -13.24 -7.60
C GLY A 55 -11.68 -14.17 -6.79
N THR A 56 -10.46 -13.75 -6.44
CA THR A 56 -9.57 -14.48 -5.53
C THR A 56 -9.84 -14.10 -4.07
N ARG A 57 -9.38 -14.92 -3.12
CA ARG A 57 -9.39 -14.58 -1.68
C ARG A 57 -8.14 -13.80 -1.24
N ARG A 58 -7.48 -13.11 -2.18
CA ARG A 58 -6.28 -12.34 -1.87
C ARG A 58 -6.67 -10.99 -1.27
N ARG A 59 -5.82 -10.51 -0.37
CA ARG A 59 -5.97 -9.21 0.28
C ARG A 59 -4.66 -8.45 0.20
N ILE A 60 -4.77 -7.14 0.05
CA ILE A 60 -3.66 -6.20 0.18
C ILE A 60 -3.54 -5.86 1.66
N ASP A 61 -2.34 -5.98 2.23
CA ASP A 61 -2.14 -5.75 3.67
C ASP A 61 -2.53 -4.33 4.07
N ILE A 62 -2.05 -3.31 3.34
CA ILE A 62 -2.42 -1.92 3.53
C ILE A 62 -2.57 -1.21 2.17
N GLU A 63 -3.63 -0.45 2.02
CA GLU A 63 -3.89 0.42 0.89
C GLU A 63 -4.05 1.86 1.38
N ALA A 64 -3.43 2.82 0.71
CA ALA A 64 -3.55 4.25 0.98
C ALA A 64 -3.79 4.99 -0.34
N GLY A 65 -5.06 5.23 -0.68
CA GLY A 65 -5.45 5.80 -1.97
C GLY A 65 -5.03 4.90 -3.14
N HIS A 66 -4.02 5.32 -3.91
CA HIS A 66 -3.44 4.53 -5.02
C HIS A 66 -2.18 3.76 -4.65
N VAL A 67 -1.73 3.89 -3.40
CA VAL A 67 -0.55 3.19 -2.89
C VAL A 67 -1.00 1.87 -2.27
N VAL A 68 -0.29 0.81 -2.59
CA VAL A 68 -0.44 -0.51 -1.96
C VAL A 68 0.86 -0.90 -1.28
N ILE A 69 0.76 -1.40 -0.05
CA ILE A 69 1.89 -1.78 0.79
C ILE A 69 1.67 -3.24 1.19
N GLU A 70 2.62 -4.09 0.82
CA GLU A 70 2.73 -5.47 1.31
C GLU A 70 3.69 -5.50 2.51
N VAL A 71 3.29 -6.18 3.56
CA VAL A 71 4.07 -6.29 4.79
C VAL A 71 4.70 -7.69 4.84
N LYS A 72 5.98 -7.73 5.24
CA LYS A 72 6.69 -8.98 5.52
C LYS A 72 7.41 -8.87 6.85
N LYS A 73 7.35 -9.93 7.66
CA LYS A 73 8.09 -9.99 8.94
C LYS A 73 9.61 -9.82 8.76
N ASP A 74 10.16 -10.38 7.69
CA ASP A 74 11.59 -10.34 7.39
C ASP A 74 11.81 -10.49 5.89
N LEU A 75 12.40 -9.47 5.26
CA LEU A 75 12.71 -9.45 3.84
C LEU A 75 13.97 -10.28 3.50
N THR A 76 14.72 -10.76 4.50
CA THR A 76 15.96 -11.54 4.27
C THR A 76 15.75 -13.04 4.17
N VAL A 77 14.59 -13.55 4.61
CA VAL A 77 14.27 -14.98 4.65
C VAL A 77 13.43 -15.42 3.44
N GLY A 78 12.89 -14.47 2.68
CA GLY A 78 12.03 -14.71 1.53
C GLY A 78 12.68 -14.47 0.17
N ASN A 79 12.02 -14.91 -0.88
CA ASN A 79 12.37 -14.54 -2.25
C ASN A 79 11.75 -13.19 -2.59
N LEU A 80 12.59 -12.15 -2.62
CA LEU A 80 12.15 -10.78 -2.91
C LEU A 80 11.43 -10.68 -4.26
N ALA A 81 11.85 -11.46 -5.27
CA ALA A 81 11.23 -11.45 -6.59
C ALA A 81 9.77 -11.93 -6.56
N ASP A 82 9.45 -12.91 -5.71
CA ASP A 82 8.07 -13.40 -5.57
C ASP A 82 7.18 -12.33 -4.92
N TYR A 83 7.73 -11.58 -3.95
CA TYR A 83 7.04 -10.46 -3.31
C TYR A 83 6.81 -9.30 -4.28
N GLU A 84 7.81 -8.97 -5.10
CA GLU A 84 7.68 -7.96 -6.16
C GLU A 84 6.62 -8.37 -7.19
N GLN A 85 6.61 -9.64 -7.60
CA GLN A 85 5.61 -10.15 -8.54
C GLN A 85 4.19 -10.09 -7.96
N GLN A 86 4.02 -10.41 -6.67
CA GLN A 86 2.75 -10.28 -5.97
C GLN A 86 2.28 -8.83 -5.95
N LEU A 87 3.15 -7.89 -5.57
CA LEU A 87 2.84 -6.47 -5.52
C LEU A 87 2.50 -5.91 -6.92
N ALA A 88 3.26 -6.31 -7.94
CA ALA A 88 2.98 -5.94 -9.33
C ALA A 88 1.59 -6.41 -9.79
N GLY A 89 1.17 -7.61 -9.36
CA GLY A 89 -0.18 -8.11 -9.60
C GLY A 89 -1.27 -7.20 -9.01
N TYR A 90 -1.09 -6.73 -7.78
CA TYR A 90 -2.03 -5.81 -7.14
C TYR A 90 -2.08 -4.44 -7.84
N VAL A 91 -0.92 -3.88 -8.19
CA VAL A 91 -0.85 -2.61 -8.93
C VAL A 91 -1.54 -2.71 -10.28
N GLN A 92 -1.30 -3.79 -11.04
CA GLN A 92 -1.97 -4.03 -12.32
C GLN A 92 -3.49 -4.15 -12.17
N GLN A 93 -3.96 -4.84 -11.13
CA GLN A 93 -5.38 -4.99 -10.86
C GLN A 93 -6.03 -3.64 -10.51
N ARG A 94 -5.42 -2.85 -9.62
CA ARG A 94 -5.90 -1.51 -9.28
C ARG A 94 -5.88 -0.56 -10.47
N HIS A 95 -4.88 -0.67 -11.34
CA HIS A 95 -4.85 0.07 -12.59
C HIS A 95 -6.05 -0.27 -13.49
N LYS A 96 -6.40 -1.55 -13.65
CA LYS A 96 -7.59 -1.95 -14.41
C LYS A 96 -8.90 -1.42 -13.81
N GLU A 97 -9.03 -1.47 -12.49
CA GLU A 97 -10.23 -1.01 -11.77
C GLU A 97 -10.44 0.51 -11.90
N LEU A 98 -9.36 1.30 -11.81
CA LEU A 98 -9.41 2.76 -11.97
C LEU A 98 -9.61 3.19 -13.42
N VAL A 99 -9.04 2.45 -14.37
CA VAL A 99 -9.22 2.68 -15.82
C VAL A 99 -10.58 2.15 -16.31
N SER A 100 -11.32 1.39 -15.50
CA SER A 100 -12.69 0.94 -15.79
C SER A 100 -13.73 2.09 -15.83
N PHE A 101 -13.31 3.34 -15.56
CA PHE A 101 -14.12 4.54 -15.82
C PHE A 101 -13.74 5.31 -17.12
N VAL A 102 -13.00 4.69 -18.04
CA VAL A 102 -12.61 5.33 -19.31
C VAL A 102 -13.54 4.91 -20.45
N LYS A 103 -14.37 5.87 -20.87
CA LYS A 103 -15.03 5.95 -22.17
C LYS A 103 -14.01 5.64 -23.28
N CYS A 104 -14.34 4.69 -24.17
CA CYS A 104 -13.46 4.20 -25.24
C CYS A 104 -12.69 5.29 -25.98
N PHE A 105 -11.36 5.17 -26.09
CA PHE A 105 -10.61 5.61 -27.28
C PHE A 105 -9.43 4.66 -27.55
N GLY A 106 -9.19 4.42 -28.84
CA GLY A 106 -8.38 3.34 -29.42
C GLY A 106 -6.86 3.44 -29.23
N PRO A 107 -6.10 2.72 -30.08
CA PRO A 107 -5.03 1.84 -29.62
C PRO A 107 -3.71 2.59 -29.44
N THR A 108 -2.94 2.13 -28.46
CA THR A 108 -1.54 2.46 -28.17
C THR A 108 -1.33 3.61 -27.16
N ALA A 109 -0.93 3.26 -25.94
CA ALA A 109 -0.12 4.12 -25.10
C ALA A 109 0.77 3.29 -24.16
N VAL A 110 2.06 3.61 -24.19
CA VAL A 110 3.13 3.04 -23.38
C VAL A 110 3.69 4.18 -22.52
N ILE A 111 3.54 4.03 -21.19
CA ILE A 111 4.28 4.59 -20.01
C ILE A 111 4.16 6.10 -19.69
N SER A 112 3.62 6.50 -18.52
CA SER A 112 3.66 7.92 -18.09
C SER A 112 3.37 8.22 -16.59
N LEU A 113 4.32 8.88 -15.92
CA LEU A 113 4.02 9.95 -14.95
C LEU A 113 3.37 11.07 -15.79
N GLY A 114 2.05 11.22 -15.72
CA GLY A 114 1.31 12.10 -16.63
C GLY A 114 1.82 13.55 -16.57
N PRO A 115 2.00 14.25 -17.71
CA PRO A 115 2.31 15.66 -17.70
C PRO A 115 1.06 16.47 -17.35
N THR A 116 1.22 17.48 -16.50
CA THR A 116 0.26 18.59 -16.40
C THR A 116 0.17 19.39 -17.71
N ARG A 117 -1.07 19.85 -17.98
CA ARG A 117 -1.57 20.94 -18.88
C ARG A 117 -2.06 20.52 -20.27
N CYS A 118 -3.17 21.04 -20.83
CA CYS A 118 -4.24 22.02 -20.48
C CYS A 118 -5.57 21.40 -21.01
N GLU A 119 -6.78 21.67 -20.54
CA GLU A 119 -7.48 22.96 -20.30
C GLU A 119 -8.15 23.04 -18.92
#